data_AF-A0A1Q9DP32-F1
#
_entry.id   AF-A0A1Q9DP32-F1
#
_cell.length_a   1.000
_cell.length_b   1.000
_cell.length_c   1.000
_cell.angle_alpha   90.00
_cell.angle_beta   90.00
_cell.angle_gamma   90.00
#
_symmetry.space_group_name_H-M   'P 1'
#
loop_
_entity.id
_entity.type
_entity.pdbx_description
1 polymer ?
#
loop_
_entity_poly.entity_id
_entity_poly.type
_entity_poly.pdbx_seq_one_letter_code
_entity_poly.pdbx_strand_id
1 'polypeptide(L)'
;MAPLRLLVTAPPGTGKTTLCSSVYKRLAAQKDLCLLDGFLMNERRERGRRVGFDCVSLDLRSRAPLADADGPKTGYMVGKYHVQVEEFERFTLPVLDRVLAKQADNRHTVFIFDEIGKMELLSKDFVARVKRLLENPDPKLHVLGTVAIAGGGFISQSKRLSGVEVVDIDVHNRDEKVGELAARFEEACGGGDPGPGPSAPSGRSGPSSPERDGPTKGRWRPKAKVAEPASAQSATASFLPPDRASNAHGSGAVCAVAMGKAAYGQLGRGESLLSSGDVLGVLGLGSEGSAVSSVSSASCGFDHTGIVTSEGQLLLCGKNNKGQCARKSKGVRGDKDAPDFSEDLALPQVPEGLPLPSKVKQVACGGEHTLVLMETGEVLSCGSNAAGQLGLGQSGPKMSAALSRVKLPPADAVSAGFCHSAAICSDRLYMWGDCNQGQLGLGRRQRQIAEPQLVDVGGPVRAVALGRWHSLVLSLGTVWAFGWGRFGVLAQGQNMENQLLPMKIEGLPAPVHILASGAVHCGAVCGPARECYMWGRGSLGRLGLELGSEANVARPRPVPGLRDVTALALGGDFSAALTAAGDWWVWGKNEEGQLGQGDMNRENAWKPIRAPALAGFRQAALGDCHALAFR
;
A
#
# COMPACT_ATOMS: atom_id res chain seq x y z
N MET A 1 -26.24 26.32 -7.31
CA MET A 1 -24.88 25.79 -7.54
C MET A 1 -24.66 24.59 -6.63
N ALA A 2 -23.80 23.64 -7.04
CA ALA A 2 -23.42 22.51 -6.20
C ALA A 2 -22.52 22.97 -5.04
N PRO A 3 -22.59 22.34 -3.86
CA PRO A 3 -21.70 22.69 -2.75
C PRO A 3 -20.24 22.40 -3.13
N LEU A 4 -19.35 23.33 -2.82
CA LEU A 4 -17.90 23.14 -3.02
C LEU A 4 -17.33 22.34 -1.86
N ARG A 5 -16.62 21.26 -2.17
CA ARG A 5 -15.92 20.40 -1.20
C ARG A 5 -14.52 20.15 -1.73
N LEU A 6 -13.55 20.93 -1.26
CA LEU A 6 -12.17 20.89 -1.75
C LEU A 6 -11.24 20.33 -0.68
N LEU A 7 -10.47 19.30 -1.01
CA LEU A 7 -9.46 18.71 -0.14
C LEU A 7 -8.06 18.93 -0.74
N VAL A 8 -7.26 19.75 -0.09
CA VAL A 8 -5.90 20.09 -0.53
C VAL A 8 -4.91 19.03 -0.06
N THR A 9 -4.03 18.57 -0.95
CA THR A 9 -3.00 17.59 -0.62
C THR A 9 -1.63 17.96 -1.22
N ALA A 10 -0.56 17.61 -0.51
CA ALA A 10 0.80 18.07 -0.82
C ALA A 10 1.86 17.30 -0.03
N PRO A 11 3.14 17.26 -0.49
CA PRO A 11 4.23 16.70 0.29
C PRO A 11 4.41 17.39 1.67
N PRO A 12 5.11 16.75 2.63
CA PRO A 12 5.48 17.41 3.88
C PRO A 12 6.32 18.66 3.63
N GLY A 13 6.04 19.75 4.35
CA GLY A 13 6.82 20.99 4.23
C GLY A 13 6.37 21.94 3.11
N THR A 14 5.41 21.55 2.26
CA THR A 14 4.91 22.36 1.14
C THR A 14 4.07 23.58 1.57
N GLY A 15 3.59 23.63 2.82
CA GLY A 15 2.83 24.79 3.33
C GLY A 15 1.32 24.73 3.12
N LYS A 16 0.70 23.54 3.22
CA LYS A 16 -0.77 23.36 3.17
C LYS A 16 -1.52 24.25 4.18
N THR A 17 -1.06 24.25 5.44
CA THR A 17 -1.57 25.12 6.51
C THR A 17 -1.50 26.60 6.12
N THR A 18 -0.39 27.03 5.53
CA THR A 18 -0.20 28.40 5.05
C THR A 18 -1.18 28.74 3.95
N LEU A 19 -1.42 27.83 2.99
CA LEU A 19 -2.41 28.01 1.94
C LEU A 19 -3.82 28.17 2.53
N CYS A 20 -4.29 27.28 3.40
CA CYS A 20 -5.61 27.40 4.02
C CYS A 20 -5.76 28.68 4.84
N SER A 21 -4.71 29.10 5.56
CA SER A 21 -4.69 30.37 6.28
C SER A 21 -4.80 31.57 5.33
N SER A 22 -4.11 31.55 4.20
CA SER A 22 -4.19 32.62 3.19
C SER A 22 -5.55 32.69 2.51
N VAL A 23 -6.15 31.55 2.17
CA VAL A 23 -7.53 31.49 1.62
C VAL A 23 -8.52 32.04 2.64
N TYR A 24 -8.43 31.62 3.90
CA TYR A 24 -9.26 32.16 4.99
C TYR A 24 -9.13 33.68 5.10
N LYS A 25 -7.90 34.23 5.15
CA LYS A 25 -7.68 35.68 5.28
C LYS A 25 -8.29 36.46 4.13
N ARG A 26 -8.21 35.92 2.91
CA ARG A 26 -8.79 36.54 1.71
C ARG A 26 -10.32 36.56 1.78
N LEU A 27 -10.94 35.42 2.12
CA LEU A 27 -12.40 35.36 2.30
C LEU A 27 -12.88 36.23 3.47
N ALA A 28 -12.12 36.28 4.57
CA ALA A 28 -12.44 37.07 5.75
C ALA A 28 -12.38 38.59 5.50
N ALA A 29 -11.58 39.02 4.51
CA ALA A 29 -11.57 40.41 4.06
C ALA A 29 -12.88 40.81 3.35
N GLN A 30 -13.66 39.84 2.87
CA GLN A 30 -14.95 40.03 2.20
C GLN A 30 -16.10 39.64 3.14
N LYS A 31 -16.33 40.46 4.17
CA LYS A 31 -17.23 40.16 5.30
C LYS A 31 -18.70 39.86 4.93
N ASP A 32 -19.13 40.27 3.74
CA ASP A 32 -20.51 40.12 3.28
C ASP A 32 -20.75 38.83 2.45
N LEU A 33 -19.68 38.14 2.08
CA LEU A 33 -19.73 37.03 1.14
C LEU A 33 -20.25 35.72 1.77
N CYS A 34 -19.67 35.33 2.91
CA CYS A 34 -19.98 34.05 3.56
C CYS A 34 -19.64 34.06 5.05
N LEU A 35 -20.24 33.13 5.78
CA LEU A 35 -19.83 32.80 7.14
C LEU A 35 -18.62 31.87 7.11
N LEU A 36 -17.53 32.28 7.75
CA LEU A 36 -16.35 31.44 7.91
C LEU A 36 -16.37 30.76 9.28
N ASP A 37 -16.17 29.44 9.30
CA ASP A 37 -16.11 28.65 10.54
C ASP A 37 -15.10 27.51 10.37
N GLY A 38 -14.63 26.93 11.48
CA GLY A 38 -13.64 25.85 11.48
C GLY A 38 -12.39 26.15 12.28
N PHE A 39 -11.28 25.48 11.97
CA PHE A 39 -10.07 25.50 12.77
C PHE A 39 -8.82 25.22 11.95
N LEU A 40 -7.67 25.78 12.36
CA LEU A 40 -6.36 25.58 11.74
C LEU A 40 -5.34 25.13 12.78
N MET A 41 -4.24 24.54 12.30
CA MET A 41 -3.10 24.20 13.15
C MET A 41 -2.10 25.33 13.18
N ASN A 42 -1.61 25.65 14.37
CA ASN A 42 -0.56 26.64 14.57
C ASN A 42 0.66 26.00 15.20
N GLU A 43 1.84 26.31 14.65
CA GLU A 43 3.10 25.77 15.14
C GLU A 43 3.56 26.52 16.40
N ARG A 44 3.87 25.79 17.48
CA ARG A 44 4.52 26.35 18.67
C ARG A 44 6.02 26.28 18.55
N ARG A 45 6.68 27.42 18.75
CA ARG A 45 8.13 27.54 18.79
C ARG A 45 8.62 28.19 20.06
N GLU A 46 9.67 27.63 20.63
CA GLU A 46 10.44 28.20 21.73
C GLU A 46 11.91 28.28 21.35
N ARG A 47 12.52 29.45 21.54
CA ARG A 47 13.93 29.73 21.17
C ARG A 47 14.28 29.27 19.74
N GLY A 48 13.36 29.48 18.79
CA GLY A 48 13.50 29.10 17.38
C GLY A 48 13.27 27.61 17.06
N ARG A 49 13.11 26.74 18.06
CA ARG A 49 12.84 25.32 17.87
C ARG A 49 11.34 25.03 17.94
N ARG A 50 10.84 24.15 17.08
CA ARG A 50 9.45 23.67 17.12
C ARG A 50 9.24 22.71 18.30
N VAL A 51 8.42 23.15 19.25
CA VAL A 51 8.10 22.42 20.48
C VAL A 51 6.73 21.75 20.43
N GLY A 52 5.81 22.19 19.56
CA GLY A 52 4.50 21.56 19.45
C GLY A 52 3.58 22.19 18.43
N PHE A 53 2.29 21.88 18.54
CA PHE A 53 1.20 22.41 17.72
C PHE A 53 -0.02 22.69 18.58
N ASP A 54 -0.76 23.74 18.23
CA ASP A 54 -2.07 24.03 18.80
C ASP A 54 -3.14 24.05 17.72
N CYS A 55 -4.35 23.68 18.10
CA CYS A 55 -5.54 23.90 17.30
C CYS A 55 -6.10 25.30 17.62
N VAL A 56 -6.37 26.09 16.57
CA VAL A 56 -6.87 27.46 16.69
C VAL A 56 -8.17 27.58 15.90
N SER A 57 -9.19 28.14 16.53
CA SER A 57 -10.48 28.41 15.91
C SER A 57 -10.37 29.58 14.93
N LEU A 58 -11.10 29.50 13.82
CA LEU A 58 -11.15 30.58 12.82
C LEU A 58 -11.94 31.81 13.26
N ASP A 59 -12.73 31.73 14.32
CA ASP A 59 -13.32 32.91 14.96
C ASP A 59 -12.30 33.67 15.83
N LEU A 60 -11.07 33.15 15.93
CA LEU A 60 -9.91 33.68 16.66
C LEU A 60 -10.14 33.84 18.17
N ARG A 61 -11.18 33.21 18.74
CA ARG A 61 -11.53 33.36 20.16
C ARG A 61 -10.99 32.25 21.04
N SER A 62 -10.63 31.12 20.46
CA SER A 62 -10.23 29.93 21.23
C SER A 62 -9.04 29.17 20.61
N ARG A 63 -8.19 28.65 21.49
CA ARG A 63 -6.99 27.86 21.17
C ARG A 63 -6.89 26.72 22.18
N ALA A 64 -6.52 25.53 21.72
CA ALA A 64 -6.23 24.38 22.56
C ALA A 64 -4.93 23.71 22.10
N PRO A 65 -4.11 23.18 23.02
CA PRO A 65 -2.94 22.42 22.63
C PRO A 65 -3.35 21.11 21.93
N LEU A 66 -2.58 20.74 20.91
CA LEU A 66 -2.82 19.54 20.11
C LEU A 66 -1.70 18.53 20.29
N ALA A 67 -0.45 18.97 20.21
CA ALA A 67 0.68 18.08 20.38
C ALA A 67 1.91 18.80 20.94
N ASP A 68 2.66 18.11 21.81
CA ASP A 68 3.84 18.66 22.47
C ASP A 68 5.00 17.66 22.44
N ALA A 69 6.23 18.15 22.26
CA ALA A 69 7.44 17.34 22.31
C ALA A 69 7.75 16.82 23.72
N ASP A 70 7.36 17.58 24.76
CA ASP A 70 7.55 17.24 26.17
C ASP A 70 6.22 16.88 26.85
N GLY A 71 5.19 16.58 26.05
CA GLY A 71 3.87 16.19 26.53
C GLY A 71 3.86 14.89 27.35
N PRO A 72 2.76 14.61 28.06
CA PRO A 72 2.65 13.39 28.86
C PRO A 72 2.91 12.14 28.01
N LYS A 73 3.78 11.24 28.51
CA LYS A 73 4.22 10.02 27.81
C LYS A 73 3.15 8.94 27.67
N THR A 74 1.90 9.29 27.92
CA THR A 74 0.72 8.44 27.84
C THR A 74 -0.12 8.90 26.65
N GLY A 75 -0.27 8.06 25.63
CA GLY A 75 -1.08 8.37 24.45
C GLY A 75 -0.34 8.21 23.12
N TYR A 76 -0.91 8.78 22.06
CA TYR A 76 -0.45 8.60 20.69
C TYR A 76 0.70 9.53 20.32
N MET A 77 1.64 9.03 19.51
CA MET A 77 2.80 9.81 19.05
C MET A 77 2.79 10.01 17.54
N VAL A 78 3.11 11.24 17.11
CA VAL A 78 3.35 11.58 15.70
C VAL A 78 4.75 12.18 15.58
N GLY A 79 5.67 11.40 15.02
CA GLY A 79 7.09 11.74 15.03
C GLY A 79 7.63 11.80 16.45
N LYS A 80 8.03 12.99 16.91
CA LYS A 80 8.53 13.23 18.28
C LYS A 80 7.50 13.89 19.21
N TYR A 81 6.27 14.10 18.74
CA TYR A 81 5.25 14.85 19.47
C TYR A 81 4.20 13.91 20.05
N HIS A 82 3.84 14.13 21.30
CA HIS A 82 2.74 13.47 22.00
C HIS A 82 1.43 14.21 21.67
N VAL A 83 0.42 13.49 21.18
CA VAL A 83 -0.86 14.05 20.73
C VAL A 83 -1.90 13.96 21.85
N GLN A 84 -2.59 15.07 22.11
CA GLN A 84 -3.64 15.20 23.11
C GLN A 84 -5.03 15.04 22.46
N VAL A 85 -5.41 13.80 22.14
CA VAL A 85 -6.64 13.51 21.37
C VAL A 85 -7.91 13.99 22.08
N GLU A 86 -8.02 13.80 23.40
CA GLU A 86 -9.19 14.23 24.18
C GLU A 86 -9.36 15.76 24.18
N GLU A 87 -8.26 16.51 24.32
CA GLU A 87 -8.29 17.98 24.30
C GLU A 87 -8.60 18.50 22.89
N PHE A 88 -8.05 17.87 21.86
CA PHE A 88 -8.37 18.13 20.47
C PHE A 88 -9.86 17.92 20.18
N GLU A 89 -10.47 16.86 20.67
CA GLU A 89 -11.88 16.55 20.44
C GLU A 89 -12.81 17.48 21.22
N ARG A 90 -12.47 17.74 22.48
CA ARG A 90 -13.18 18.73 23.29
C ARG A 90 -13.19 20.11 22.63
N PHE A 91 -12.17 20.42 21.83
CA PHE A 91 -12.07 21.64 21.05
C PHE A 91 -12.83 21.56 19.72
N THR A 92 -12.64 20.50 18.92
CA THR A 92 -13.11 20.44 17.53
C THR A 92 -14.52 19.92 17.36
N LEU A 93 -14.99 18.99 18.21
CA LEU A 93 -16.34 18.42 18.10
C LEU A 93 -17.43 19.48 18.27
N PRO A 94 -17.36 20.43 19.23
CA PRO A 94 -18.34 21.51 19.33
C PRO A 94 -18.38 22.42 18.09
N VAL A 95 -17.24 22.66 17.45
CA VAL A 95 -17.14 23.45 16.21
C VAL A 95 -17.83 22.72 15.05
N LEU A 96 -17.59 21.42 14.92
CA LEU A 96 -18.24 20.57 13.93
C LEU A 96 -19.76 20.46 14.18
N ASP A 97 -20.16 20.19 15.42
CA ASP A 97 -21.56 20.04 15.79
C ASP A 97 -22.34 21.35 15.57
N ARG A 98 -21.73 22.52 15.85
CA ARG A 98 -22.32 23.83 15.53
C ARG A 98 -22.59 23.99 14.04
N VAL A 99 -21.66 23.58 13.18
CA VAL A 99 -21.80 23.73 11.72
C VAL A 99 -22.79 22.72 11.15
N LEU A 100 -22.82 21.50 11.70
CA LEU A 100 -23.78 20.45 11.31
C LEU A 100 -25.21 20.73 11.82
N ALA A 101 -25.36 21.45 12.94
CA ALA A 101 -26.65 21.80 13.53
C ALA A 101 -27.26 23.10 12.97
N LYS A 102 -26.52 23.88 12.17
CA LYS A 102 -27.01 25.14 11.59
C LYS A 102 -28.14 24.86 10.58
N GLN A 103 -29.38 25.12 10.99
CA GLN A 103 -30.57 25.12 10.11
C GLN A 103 -31.14 26.53 9.84
N ALA A 104 -30.53 27.61 10.34
CA ALA A 104 -31.30 28.85 10.55
C ALA A 104 -30.63 30.17 10.11
N ASP A 105 -29.63 30.17 9.22
CA ASP A 105 -29.19 31.42 8.59
C ASP A 105 -29.11 31.26 7.08
N ASN A 106 -29.64 32.23 6.33
CA ASN A 106 -29.84 32.10 4.88
C ASN A 106 -28.55 32.28 4.07
N ARG A 107 -27.39 32.32 4.75
CA ARG A 107 -26.06 32.65 4.21
C ARG A 107 -25.24 31.39 3.91
N HIS A 108 -24.37 31.49 2.91
CA HIS A 108 -23.39 30.47 2.62
C HIS A 108 -22.37 30.38 3.76
N THR A 109 -22.01 29.16 4.16
CA THR A 109 -20.98 28.88 5.17
C THR A 109 -19.81 28.17 4.52
N VAL A 110 -18.59 28.69 4.68
CA VAL A 110 -17.35 28.00 4.28
C VAL A 110 -16.68 27.47 5.54
N PHE A 111 -16.62 26.15 5.63
CA PHE A 111 -15.95 25.44 6.72
C PHE A 111 -14.52 25.10 6.32
N ILE A 112 -13.53 25.60 7.07
CA ILE A 112 -12.12 25.35 6.78
C ILE A 112 -11.50 24.53 7.93
N PHE A 113 -10.89 23.40 7.60
CA PHE A 113 -10.13 22.61 8.57
C PHE A 113 -8.75 22.22 8.03
N ASP A 114 -7.76 22.23 8.90
CA ASP A 114 -6.40 21.82 8.56
C ASP A 114 -6.01 20.48 9.21
N GLU A 115 -5.41 19.63 8.37
CA GLU A 115 -4.54 18.50 8.68
C GLU A 115 -5.20 17.27 9.31
N ILE A 116 -6.21 16.70 8.63
CA ILE A 116 -6.73 15.34 8.93
C ILE A 116 -5.63 14.28 8.77
N GLY A 117 -4.68 14.54 7.87
CA GLY A 117 -3.73 13.54 7.38
C GLY A 117 -2.51 13.22 8.23
N LYS A 118 -2.04 14.12 9.10
CA LYS A 118 -0.89 13.81 9.98
C LYS A 118 -1.31 13.13 11.29
N MET A 119 -2.61 13.03 11.52
CA MET A 119 -3.17 12.40 12.71
C MET A 119 -4.27 11.44 12.28
N GLU A 120 -3.90 10.34 11.63
CA GLU A 120 -4.76 9.15 11.45
C GLU A 120 -5.17 8.48 12.80
N LEU A 121 -5.13 9.24 13.89
CA LEU A 121 -5.42 8.94 15.29
C LEU A 121 -6.79 9.48 15.71
N LEU A 122 -7.65 9.82 14.75
CA LEU A 122 -8.96 10.40 15.01
C LEU A 122 -9.84 9.38 15.74
N SER A 123 -10.56 9.78 16.79
CA SER A 123 -11.61 8.91 17.30
C SER A 123 -12.67 8.68 16.22
N LYS A 124 -13.42 7.59 16.41
CA LYS A 124 -14.61 7.29 15.61
C LYS A 124 -15.60 8.46 15.61
N ASP A 125 -15.65 9.24 16.68
CA ASP A 125 -16.59 10.34 16.88
C ASP A 125 -16.25 11.58 16.04
N PHE A 126 -14.97 11.92 15.92
CA PHE A 126 -14.50 12.98 15.03
C PHE A 126 -14.70 12.57 13.56
N VAL A 127 -14.28 11.35 13.20
CA VAL A 127 -14.43 10.82 11.83
C VAL A 127 -15.90 10.84 11.39
N ALA A 128 -16.82 10.41 12.25
CA ALA A 128 -18.24 10.41 11.94
C ALA A 128 -18.79 11.82 11.65
N ARG A 129 -18.31 12.85 12.35
CA ARG A 129 -18.73 14.25 12.11
C ARG A 129 -18.15 14.83 10.83
N VAL A 130 -16.86 14.59 10.55
CA VAL A 130 -16.27 15.05 9.29
C VAL A 130 -16.91 14.33 8.09
N LYS A 131 -17.23 13.04 8.22
CA LYS A 131 -17.99 12.32 7.19
C LYS A 131 -19.36 12.98 6.93
N ARG A 132 -20.12 13.23 8.00
CA ARG A 132 -21.40 13.96 7.91
C ARG A 132 -21.25 15.36 7.29
N LEU A 133 -20.15 16.05 7.56
CA LEU A 133 -19.85 17.37 6.98
C LEU A 133 -19.61 17.29 5.47
N LEU A 134 -18.79 16.34 5.02
CA LEU A 134 -18.46 16.17 3.60
C LEU A 134 -19.65 15.67 2.78
N GLU A 135 -20.45 14.77 3.35
CA GLU A 135 -21.67 14.22 2.75
C GLU A 135 -22.91 15.12 2.94
N ASN A 136 -22.75 16.28 3.60
CA ASN A 136 -23.87 17.16 3.88
C ASN A 136 -24.45 17.72 2.55
N PRO A 137 -25.74 17.46 2.25
CA PRO A 137 -26.37 17.85 0.99
C PRO A 137 -26.72 19.34 0.91
N ASP A 138 -26.52 20.12 1.98
CA ASP A 138 -26.81 21.55 2.00
C ASP A 138 -25.98 22.30 0.94
N PRO A 139 -26.62 22.91 -0.08
CA PRO A 139 -25.92 23.63 -1.14
C PRO A 139 -25.26 24.93 -0.66
N LYS A 140 -25.61 25.41 0.55
CA LYS A 140 -25.02 26.61 1.17
C LYS A 140 -23.83 26.30 2.07
N LEU A 141 -23.59 25.04 2.38
CA LEU A 141 -22.38 24.63 3.10
C LEU A 141 -21.30 24.34 2.07
N HIS A 142 -20.11 24.91 2.24
CA HIS A 142 -18.90 24.73 1.46
C HIS A 142 -17.75 24.28 2.38
N VAL A 143 -16.80 23.49 1.90
CA VAL A 143 -15.73 22.92 2.73
C VAL A 143 -14.38 23.06 2.03
N LEU A 144 -13.38 23.51 2.78
CA LEU A 144 -11.96 23.46 2.43
C LEU A 144 -11.20 22.67 3.51
N GLY A 145 -10.67 21.52 3.15
CA GLY A 145 -9.90 20.66 4.05
C GLY A 145 -8.48 20.46 3.57
N THR A 146 -7.56 20.06 4.45
CA THR A 146 -6.28 19.47 4.03
C THR A 146 -6.19 17.99 4.39
N VAL A 147 -5.63 17.19 3.47
CA VAL A 147 -5.47 15.73 3.61
C VAL A 147 -4.06 15.28 3.25
N ALA A 148 -3.65 14.14 3.82
CA ALA A 148 -2.36 13.53 3.50
C ALA A 148 -2.32 13.04 2.04
N ILE A 149 -1.14 13.10 1.42
CA ILE A 149 -0.93 12.55 0.06
C ILE A 149 -1.25 11.06 0.05
N ALA A 150 -0.61 10.29 0.93
CA ALA A 150 -0.73 8.85 1.02
C ALA A 150 -1.52 8.41 2.28
N GLY A 151 -2.70 8.99 2.50
CA GLY A 151 -3.54 8.67 3.66
C GLY A 151 -4.44 7.45 3.42
N GLY A 152 -4.53 6.57 4.42
CA GLY A 152 -5.38 5.36 4.42
C GLY A 152 -6.75 5.58 5.06
N GLY A 153 -7.56 4.53 5.16
CA GLY A 153 -8.83 4.54 5.91
C GLY A 153 -9.79 5.67 5.50
N PHE A 154 -10.22 6.48 6.46
CA PHE A 154 -11.14 7.61 6.23
C PHE A 154 -10.62 8.63 5.22
N ILE A 155 -9.31 8.90 5.18
CA ILE A 155 -8.74 9.88 4.25
C ILE A 155 -8.87 9.39 2.81
N SER A 156 -8.62 8.09 2.57
CA SER A 156 -8.80 7.49 1.25
C SER A 156 -10.27 7.50 0.82
N GLN A 157 -11.20 7.34 1.78
CA GLN A 157 -12.64 7.39 1.54
C GLN A 157 -13.11 8.82 1.22
N SER A 158 -12.65 9.81 1.98
CA SER A 158 -13.05 11.22 1.79
C SER A 158 -12.63 11.77 0.43
N LYS A 159 -11.46 11.36 -0.07
CA LYS A 159 -10.99 11.69 -1.43
C LYS A 159 -11.86 11.10 -2.56
N ARG A 160 -12.67 10.08 -2.27
CA ARG A 160 -13.53 9.37 -3.25
C ARG A 160 -15.01 9.70 -3.10
N LEU A 161 -15.37 10.56 -2.14
CA LEU A 161 -16.76 10.97 -1.96
C LEU A 161 -17.22 11.76 -3.18
N SER A 162 -18.39 11.41 -3.71
CA SER A 162 -19.01 12.12 -4.83
C SER A 162 -19.21 13.60 -4.47
N GLY A 163 -18.75 14.50 -5.33
CA GLY A 163 -18.80 15.95 -5.10
C GLY A 163 -17.63 16.52 -4.29
N VAL A 164 -16.66 15.68 -3.89
CA VAL A 164 -15.39 16.11 -3.29
C VAL A 164 -14.29 16.13 -4.34
N GLU A 165 -13.61 17.27 -4.46
CA GLU A 165 -12.46 17.45 -5.34
C GLU A 165 -11.17 17.48 -4.53
N VAL A 166 -10.14 16.80 -5.03
CA VAL A 166 -8.80 16.81 -4.43
C VAL A 166 -7.90 17.74 -5.23
N VAL A 167 -7.27 18.69 -4.55
CA VAL A 167 -6.40 19.71 -5.15
C VAL A 167 -4.95 19.46 -4.73
N ASP A 168 -4.12 19.04 -5.68
CA ASP A 168 -2.69 18.84 -5.46
C ASP A 168 -1.93 20.18 -5.49
N ILE A 169 -1.03 20.37 -4.52
CA ILE A 169 -0.11 21.51 -4.48
C ILE A 169 1.34 21.06 -4.27
N ASP A 170 2.26 21.86 -4.79
CA ASP A 170 3.71 21.76 -4.57
C ASP A 170 4.28 23.13 -4.14
N VAL A 171 5.61 23.21 -3.99
CA VAL A 171 6.29 24.44 -3.55
C VAL A 171 6.26 25.55 -4.59
N HIS A 172 5.97 25.24 -5.85
CA HIS A 172 5.97 26.16 -6.98
C HIS A 172 4.57 26.72 -7.26
N ASN A 173 3.51 25.90 -7.10
CA ASN A 173 2.14 26.28 -7.45
C ASN A 173 1.27 26.74 -6.26
N ARG A 174 1.75 26.58 -5.02
CA ARG A 174 0.96 26.89 -3.80
C ARG A 174 0.36 28.29 -3.82
N ASP A 175 1.16 29.29 -4.18
CA ASP A 175 0.76 30.69 -4.07
C ASP A 175 -0.27 31.07 -5.16
N GLU A 176 -0.17 30.47 -6.35
CA GLU A 176 -1.17 30.57 -7.41
C GLU A 176 -2.50 29.94 -6.96
N LYS A 177 -2.44 28.75 -6.34
CA LYS A 177 -3.62 28.03 -5.84
C LYS A 177 -4.39 28.77 -4.75
N VAL A 178 -3.74 29.66 -3.98
CA VAL A 178 -4.46 30.53 -3.02
C VAL A 178 -5.48 31.41 -3.75
N GLY A 179 -5.09 32.01 -4.87
CA GLY A 179 -5.97 32.90 -5.64
C GLY A 179 -7.13 32.14 -6.29
N GLU A 180 -6.82 31.00 -6.93
CA GLU A 180 -7.81 30.13 -7.56
C GLU A 180 -8.85 29.63 -6.56
N LEU A 181 -8.41 29.06 -5.43
CA LEU A 181 -9.32 28.48 -4.44
C LEU A 181 -10.23 29.53 -3.81
N ALA A 182 -9.68 30.70 -3.46
CA ALA A 182 -10.48 31.79 -2.92
C ALA A 182 -11.55 32.24 -3.93
N ALA A 183 -11.18 32.47 -5.20
CA ALA A 183 -12.12 32.88 -6.24
C ALA A 183 -13.28 31.87 -6.43
N ARG A 184 -13.01 30.57 -6.32
CA ARG A 184 -14.05 29.53 -6.40
C ARG A 184 -15.06 29.63 -5.24
N PHE A 185 -14.58 29.85 -4.01
CA PHE A 185 -15.49 30.08 -2.88
C PHE A 185 -16.22 31.42 -2.98
N GLU A 186 -15.58 32.47 -3.50
CA GLU A 186 -16.19 33.76 -3.82
C GLU A 186 -17.35 33.61 -4.81
N GLU A 187 -17.14 32.90 -5.91
CA GLU A 187 -18.18 32.61 -6.91
C GLU A 187 -19.33 31.78 -6.33
N ALA A 188 -19.00 30.71 -5.59
CA ALA A 188 -20.02 29.82 -5.02
C ALA A 188 -20.89 30.49 -3.96
N CYS A 189 -20.36 31.51 -3.27
CA CYS A 189 -21.10 32.30 -2.28
C CYS A 189 -21.80 33.53 -2.90
N GLY A 190 -21.31 34.02 -4.05
CA GLY A 190 -21.81 35.23 -4.73
C GLY A 190 -22.74 35.00 -5.93
N GLY A 191 -22.93 33.75 -6.39
CA GLY A 191 -23.67 33.40 -7.61
C GLY A 191 -25.21 33.51 -7.51
N GLY A 192 -25.72 34.75 -7.59
CA GLY A 192 -27.09 35.06 -8.01
C GLY A 192 -27.06 36.03 -9.21
N ASP A 193 -27.47 35.52 -10.38
CA ASP A 193 -27.78 36.16 -11.68
C ASP A 193 -27.01 37.45 -12.09
N PRO A 194 -26.12 37.42 -13.11
CA PRO A 194 -25.54 38.63 -13.67
C PRO A 194 -26.51 39.24 -14.69
N GLY A 195 -27.43 40.08 -14.22
CA GLY A 195 -28.08 41.08 -15.09
C GLY A 195 -27.03 42.02 -15.71
N PRO A 196 -27.28 42.56 -16.92
CA PRO A 196 -26.23 43.14 -17.76
C PRO A 196 -25.62 44.36 -17.06
N GLY A 197 -24.29 44.40 -17.01
CA GLY A 197 -23.55 45.45 -16.34
C GLY A 197 -23.77 46.84 -16.95
N PRO A 198 -23.30 47.87 -16.24
CA PRO A 198 -22.73 48.99 -16.96
C PRO A 198 -21.37 49.45 -16.41
N SER A 199 -20.54 49.83 -17.38
CA SER A 199 -19.43 50.77 -17.33
C SER A 199 -19.53 51.88 -16.28
N ALA A 200 -18.41 52.19 -15.63
CA ALA A 200 -18.18 53.46 -14.93
C ALA A 200 -17.94 54.63 -15.92
N PRO A 201 -17.87 55.90 -15.50
CA PRO A 201 -18.60 56.63 -14.45
C PRO A 201 -19.20 57.98 -14.96
N SER A 202 -20.18 58.58 -14.27
CA SER A 202 -20.34 60.05 -14.10
C SER A 202 -21.70 60.44 -13.47
N GLY A 203 -21.70 61.54 -12.70
CA GLY A 203 -22.79 62.53 -12.73
C GLY A 203 -24.03 62.34 -11.83
N ARG A 204 -24.01 63.04 -10.68
CA ARG A 204 -25.08 63.75 -9.94
C ARG A 204 -26.60 63.48 -10.14
N SER A 205 -27.27 63.69 -8.99
CA SER A 205 -28.67 64.10 -8.70
C SER A 205 -29.82 63.07 -8.82
N GLY A 206 -30.54 62.86 -7.70
CA GLY A 206 -31.84 62.15 -7.63
C GLY A 206 -33.01 63.07 -7.98
N PRO A 207 -34.22 62.93 -7.39
CA PRO A 207 -34.83 61.78 -6.72
C PRO A 207 -36.20 61.41 -7.35
N SER A 208 -36.94 60.52 -6.67
CA SER A 208 -38.41 60.36 -6.61
C SER A 208 -39.00 59.05 -7.13
N SER A 209 -39.50 58.27 -6.17
CA SER A 209 -40.57 57.27 -6.27
C SER A 209 -41.88 57.95 -6.72
N PRO A 210 -42.94 57.22 -7.14
CA PRO A 210 -43.75 56.46 -6.18
C PRO A 210 -44.49 55.19 -6.72
N GLU A 211 -44.83 54.30 -5.77
CA GLU A 211 -46.18 53.69 -5.63
C GLU A 211 -46.62 52.62 -6.65
N ARG A 212 -47.41 51.59 -6.34
CA ARG A 212 -47.97 50.99 -5.12
C ARG A 212 -48.63 49.68 -5.58
N ASP A 213 -49.04 48.87 -4.60
CA ASP A 213 -50.13 47.89 -4.65
C ASP A 213 -49.85 46.49 -5.25
N GLY A 214 -49.81 45.50 -4.34
CA GLY A 214 -50.02 44.08 -4.64
C GLY A 214 -51.53 43.77 -4.73
N PRO A 215 -52.03 42.68 -4.10
CA PRO A 215 -51.42 41.39 -3.80
C PRO A 215 -52.37 40.23 -4.20
N THR A 216 -52.10 39.04 -3.64
CA THR A 216 -53.01 37.88 -3.46
C THR A 216 -53.13 36.91 -4.63
N LYS A 217 -53.33 35.60 -4.48
CA LYS A 217 -53.41 34.60 -3.39
C LYS A 217 -53.55 33.27 -4.17
N GLY A 218 -53.10 32.12 -3.65
CA GLY A 218 -53.47 30.87 -4.31
C GLY A 218 -52.72 29.63 -3.85
N ARG A 219 -53.01 29.19 -2.63
CA ARG A 219 -52.51 27.97 -1.99
C ARG A 219 -53.28 26.76 -2.52
N TRP A 220 -52.61 25.69 -2.99
CA TRP A 220 -53.16 24.31 -2.99
C TRP A 220 -52.04 23.26 -2.81
N ARG A 221 -52.29 22.33 -1.88
CA ARG A 221 -51.66 21.02 -1.57
C ARG A 221 -52.87 20.08 -1.28
N PRO A 222 -52.73 18.78 -0.96
CA PRO A 222 -51.81 17.70 -1.35
C PRO A 222 -52.58 16.38 -1.67
N LYS A 223 -51.88 15.24 -1.90
CA LYS A 223 -52.18 13.85 -1.44
C LYS A 223 -51.25 12.87 -2.21
N ALA A 224 -50.29 12.17 -1.60
CA ALA A 224 -50.35 11.03 -0.66
C ALA A 224 -50.53 9.66 -1.34
N LYS A 225 -49.55 8.74 -1.18
CA LYS A 225 -49.78 7.37 -0.69
C LYS A 225 -48.47 6.61 -0.40
N VAL A 226 -48.54 5.83 0.68
CA VAL A 226 -47.56 4.90 1.25
C VAL A 226 -48.03 3.48 0.92
N ALA A 227 -47.10 2.53 0.69
CA ALA A 227 -47.21 1.12 1.10
C ALA A 227 -45.85 0.39 0.96
N GLU A 228 -45.67 -0.61 1.82
CA GLU A 228 -44.46 -1.33 2.26
C GLU A 228 -44.16 -2.65 1.46
N PRO A 229 -43.16 -3.50 1.83
CA PRO A 229 -42.27 -4.22 0.89
C PRO A 229 -42.63 -5.70 0.65
N ALA A 230 -41.99 -6.32 -0.36
CA ALA A 230 -42.02 -7.77 -0.57
C ALA A 230 -40.72 -8.35 -1.19
N SER A 231 -40.20 -9.38 -0.52
CA SER A 231 -39.61 -10.66 -0.99
C SER A 231 -38.46 -10.75 -2.00
N ALA A 232 -37.53 -11.64 -1.65
CA ALA A 232 -36.42 -12.19 -2.42
C ALA A 232 -36.80 -12.78 -3.78
N GLN A 233 -35.90 -12.65 -4.76
CA GLN A 233 -35.69 -13.62 -5.83
C GLN A 233 -34.30 -13.50 -6.47
N SER A 234 -33.70 -14.66 -6.69
CA SER A 234 -32.51 -14.95 -7.49
C SER A 234 -32.53 -14.27 -8.86
N ALA A 235 -31.44 -13.61 -9.24
CA ALA A 235 -31.17 -13.20 -10.62
C ALA A 235 -29.79 -13.71 -11.04
N THR A 236 -29.79 -14.79 -11.81
CA THR A 236 -28.69 -15.22 -12.68
C THR A 236 -28.42 -14.13 -13.72
N ALA A 237 -27.25 -13.49 -13.68
CA ALA A 237 -26.75 -12.67 -14.78
C ALA A 237 -25.73 -13.50 -15.57
N SER A 238 -26.07 -13.71 -16.84
CA SER A 238 -25.36 -14.46 -17.86
C SER A 238 -23.97 -13.91 -18.17
N PHE A 239 -23.07 -14.86 -18.43
CA PHE A 239 -21.72 -14.70 -18.98
C PHE A 239 -21.63 -13.74 -20.17
N LEU A 240 -20.63 -12.86 -20.13
CA LEU A 240 -19.91 -12.38 -21.31
C LEU A 240 -18.41 -12.61 -21.04
N PRO A 241 -17.69 -13.36 -21.90
CA PRO A 241 -16.24 -13.48 -21.79
C PRO A 241 -15.58 -12.16 -22.23
N PRO A 242 -14.43 -11.78 -21.66
CA PRO A 242 -13.67 -10.64 -22.16
C PRO A 242 -12.94 -11.03 -23.46
N ASP A 243 -13.65 -10.99 -24.58
CA ASP A 243 -13.04 -10.83 -25.90
C ASP A 243 -12.59 -9.37 -26.08
N ARG A 244 -11.38 -9.07 -25.59
CA ARG A 244 -10.53 -7.99 -26.13
C ARG A 244 -9.05 -8.39 -26.01
N ALA A 245 -8.73 -9.53 -26.62
CA ALA A 245 -7.39 -9.86 -27.06
C ALA A 245 -7.44 -10.14 -28.57
N SER A 246 -7.68 -9.11 -29.38
CA SER A 246 -7.62 -9.21 -30.83
C SER A 246 -6.68 -8.14 -31.37
N ASN A 247 -5.39 -8.47 -31.43
CA ASN A 247 -4.55 -8.36 -32.63
C ASN A 247 -3.09 -8.68 -32.30
N ALA A 248 -2.77 -9.97 -32.28
CA ALA A 248 -1.45 -10.48 -32.65
C ALA A 248 -1.61 -11.96 -33.05
N HIS A 249 -1.15 -12.30 -34.24
CA HIS A 249 -1.19 -13.66 -34.77
C HIS A 249 -0.38 -14.64 -33.90
N GLY A 250 -0.99 -15.79 -33.56
CA GLY A 250 -0.32 -16.95 -32.97
C GLY A 250 -1.03 -17.48 -31.72
N SER A 251 -1.71 -18.62 -31.84
CA SER A 251 -2.38 -19.34 -30.75
C SER A 251 -1.38 -20.01 -29.79
N GLY A 252 -0.50 -19.24 -29.15
CA GLY A 252 0.36 -19.70 -28.07
C GLY A 252 -0.38 -19.68 -26.74
N ALA A 253 -0.39 -20.80 -26.01
CA ALA A 253 -0.95 -20.84 -24.65
C ALA A 253 -0.17 -19.89 -23.72
N VAL A 254 -0.86 -18.98 -23.03
CA VAL A 254 -0.24 -18.07 -22.05
C VAL A 254 0.38 -18.88 -20.91
N CYS A 255 1.70 -18.84 -20.78
CA CYS A 255 2.46 -19.63 -19.79
C CYS A 255 2.58 -18.94 -18.41
N ALA A 256 2.42 -17.61 -18.35
CA ALA A 256 2.42 -16.85 -17.10
C ALA A 256 1.53 -15.60 -17.17
N VAL A 257 1.05 -15.12 -16.02
CA VAL A 257 0.32 -13.86 -15.86
C VAL A 257 0.88 -13.08 -14.67
N ALA A 258 1.04 -11.77 -14.82
CA ALA A 258 1.49 -10.89 -13.75
C ALA A 258 0.42 -9.82 -13.46
N MET A 259 0.38 -9.37 -12.21
CA MET A 259 -0.60 -8.41 -11.72
C MET A 259 0.01 -7.53 -10.60
N GLY A 260 -0.59 -6.37 -10.34
CA GLY A 260 -0.13 -5.42 -9.33
C GLY A 260 0.63 -4.22 -9.90
N LYS A 261 1.55 -3.68 -9.10
CA LYS A 261 2.34 -2.49 -9.43
C LYS A 261 3.28 -2.74 -10.62
N ALA A 262 3.30 -1.81 -11.58
CA ALA A 262 4.13 -1.89 -12.78
C ALA A 262 5.25 -0.85 -12.86
N ALA A 263 5.37 0.05 -11.88
CA ALA A 263 6.12 1.31 -12.01
C ALA A 263 7.60 1.17 -12.44
N TYR A 264 8.27 0.07 -12.11
CA TYR A 264 9.68 -0.17 -12.43
C TYR A 264 9.87 -1.24 -13.51
N GLY A 265 8.79 -1.70 -14.16
CA GLY A 265 8.85 -2.78 -15.14
C GLY A 265 8.80 -4.19 -14.54
N GLN A 266 8.50 -4.35 -13.24
CA GLN A 266 8.52 -5.65 -12.55
C GLN A 266 7.49 -6.66 -13.06
N LEU A 267 6.51 -6.21 -13.86
CA LEU A 267 5.56 -7.08 -14.56
C LEU A 267 6.10 -7.60 -15.91
N GLY A 268 7.18 -7.02 -16.44
CA GLY A 268 7.80 -7.43 -17.69
C GLY A 268 6.96 -7.15 -18.93
N ARG A 269 6.25 -6.01 -19.00
CA ARG A 269 5.26 -5.70 -20.07
C ARG A 269 5.65 -4.57 -21.02
N GLY A 270 6.88 -4.06 -20.93
CA GLY A 270 7.33 -2.91 -21.70
C GLY A 270 6.86 -1.57 -21.12
N GLU A 271 7.40 -0.49 -21.66
CA GLU A 271 7.23 0.87 -21.13
C GLU A 271 5.83 1.45 -21.40
N SER A 272 5.11 0.95 -22.40
CA SER A 272 3.79 1.45 -22.82
C SER A 272 2.62 0.92 -21.97
N LEU A 273 2.85 0.00 -21.04
CA LEU A 273 1.82 -0.70 -20.25
C LEU A 273 2.04 -0.57 -18.73
N LEU A 274 2.55 0.58 -18.28
CA LEU A 274 2.89 0.86 -16.87
C LEU A 274 1.70 1.27 -15.98
N SER A 275 0.46 1.23 -16.49
CA SER A 275 -0.74 1.55 -15.69
C SER A 275 -1.03 0.48 -14.64
N SER A 276 -1.16 0.88 -13.37
CA SER A 276 -1.52 -0.02 -12.27
C SER A 276 -3.02 -0.35 -12.25
N GLY A 277 -3.36 -1.59 -11.90
CA GLY A 277 -4.73 -1.99 -11.56
C GLY A 277 -5.41 -3.00 -12.49
N ASP A 278 -4.82 -3.33 -13.63
CA ASP A 278 -5.47 -4.22 -14.59
C ASP A 278 -4.95 -5.66 -14.52
N VAL A 279 -5.88 -6.61 -14.38
CA VAL A 279 -5.62 -8.06 -14.57
C VAL A 279 -5.60 -8.34 -16.05
N LEU A 280 -4.46 -8.07 -16.67
CA LEU A 280 -4.32 -8.24 -18.11
C LEU A 280 -3.16 -9.18 -18.37
N GLY A 281 -3.43 -10.24 -19.12
CA GLY A 281 -2.52 -11.35 -19.36
C GLY A 281 -1.11 -10.87 -19.73
N VAL A 282 -0.10 -11.51 -19.13
CA VAL A 282 1.29 -11.35 -19.54
C VAL A 282 1.49 -12.21 -20.76
N LEU A 283 1.23 -11.63 -21.93
CA LEU A 283 1.66 -12.20 -23.19
C LEU A 283 3.18 -12.19 -23.24
N GLY A 284 3.77 -13.34 -23.62
CA GLY A 284 5.11 -13.45 -24.17
C GLY A 284 6.24 -13.02 -23.24
N LEU A 285 6.75 -13.97 -22.45
CA LEU A 285 8.00 -13.81 -21.68
C LEU A 285 9.23 -13.76 -22.61
N GLY A 286 9.31 -12.76 -23.48
CA GLY A 286 10.42 -12.56 -24.39
C GLY A 286 10.34 -11.22 -25.10
N SER A 287 11.49 -10.66 -25.46
CA SER A 287 11.58 -9.67 -26.55
C SER A 287 10.84 -10.21 -27.78
N GLU A 288 10.24 -9.33 -28.58
CA GLU A 288 9.55 -9.65 -29.84
C GLU A 288 10.13 -10.91 -30.51
N GLY A 289 9.41 -12.03 -30.45
CA GLY A 289 9.77 -13.28 -31.14
C GLY A 289 10.26 -14.48 -30.31
N SER A 290 10.46 -14.40 -28.98
CA SER A 290 10.80 -15.59 -28.17
C SER A 290 9.58 -16.16 -27.44
N ALA A 291 9.07 -17.30 -27.91
CA ALA A 291 7.96 -18.01 -27.27
C ALA A 291 8.48 -18.88 -26.12
N VAL A 292 8.43 -18.38 -24.88
CA VAL A 292 8.65 -19.22 -23.69
C VAL A 292 7.49 -20.19 -23.55
N SER A 293 7.80 -21.49 -23.61
CA SER A 293 6.81 -22.56 -23.62
C SER A 293 6.23 -22.86 -22.23
N SER A 294 7.06 -22.79 -21.18
CA SER A 294 6.63 -22.95 -19.78
C SER A 294 7.66 -22.38 -18.78
N VAL A 295 7.23 -22.20 -17.53
CA VAL A 295 8.06 -21.63 -16.46
C VAL A 295 8.29 -22.70 -15.39
N SER A 296 9.56 -23.03 -15.11
CA SER A 296 9.91 -24.04 -14.12
C SER A 296 9.99 -23.47 -12.69
N SER A 297 10.42 -22.22 -12.56
CA SER A 297 10.55 -21.51 -11.29
C SER A 297 10.42 -20.01 -11.50
N ALA A 298 9.84 -19.29 -10.53
CA ALA A 298 9.87 -17.83 -10.52
C ALA A 298 9.94 -17.29 -9.10
N SER A 299 10.45 -16.06 -8.96
CA SER A 299 10.48 -15.33 -7.71
C SER A 299 10.20 -13.86 -7.96
N CYS A 300 9.37 -13.26 -7.12
CA CYS A 300 9.10 -11.83 -7.14
C CYS A 300 9.72 -11.21 -5.88
N GLY A 301 10.64 -10.27 -6.07
CA GLY A 301 11.24 -9.50 -4.99
C GLY A 301 10.42 -8.26 -4.64
N PHE A 302 11.09 -7.23 -4.12
CA PHE A 302 10.40 -5.99 -3.75
C PHE A 302 9.85 -5.23 -4.97
N ASP A 303 10.71 -4.90 -5.93
CA ASP A 303 10.34 -4.21 -7.19
C ASP A 303 10.99 -4.89 -8.43
N HIS A 304 11.32 -6.17 -8.36
CA HIS A 304 11.87 -6.94 -9.50
C HIS A 304 11.37 -8.39 -9.51
N THR A 305 11.52 -9.06 -10.64
CA THR A 305 11.03 -10.42 -10.88
C THR A 305 12.11 -11.24 -11.59
N GLY A 306 12.28 -12.49 -11.15
CA GLY A 306 13.09 -13.48 -11.83
C GLY A 306 12.27 -14.68 -12.25
N ILE A 307 12.53 -15.16 -13.46
CA ILE A 307 11.81 -16.25 -14.11
C ILE A 307 12.82 -17.23 -14.68
N VAL A 308 12.62 -18.51 -14.42
CA VAL A 308 13.39 -19.61 -14.98
C VAL A 308 12.47 -20.40 -15.89
N THR A 309 12.84 -20.54 -17.15
CA THR A 309 12.05 -21.31 -18.13
C THR A 309 12.24 -22.81 -17.93
N SER A 310 11.40 -23.63 -18.57
CA SER A 310 11.58 -25.10 -18.63
C SER A 310 12.92 -25.54 -19.20
N GLU A 311 13.51 -24.73 -20.07
CA GLU A 311 14.80 -24.98 -20.72
C GLU A 311 15.99 -24.59 -19.83
N GLY A 312 15.73 -24.02 -18.65
CA GLY A 312 16.75 -23.58 -17.70
C GLY A 312 17.31 -22.18 -18.00
N GLN A 313 16.63 -21.38 -18.82
CA GLN A 313 17.01 -19.98 -19.09
C GLN A 313 16.50 -19.07 -17.98
N LEU A 314 17.36 -18.17 -17.48
CA LEU A 314 16.99 -17.12 -16.53
C LEU A 314 16.63 -15.82 -17.25
N LEU A 315 15.50 -15.24 -16.88
CA LEU A 315 15.03 -13.92 -17.29
C LEU A 315 14.81 -13.04 -16.04
N LEU A 316 15.26 -11.80 -16.09
CA LEU A 316 15.07 -10.80 -15.03
C LEU A 316 14.36 -9.56 -15.59
N CYS A 317 13.45 -8.97 -14.82
CA CYS A 317 12.83 -7.67 -15.11
C CYS A 317 12.55 -6.87 -13.83
N GLY A 318 12.28 -5.57 -13.99
CA GLY A 318 11.99 -4.64 -12.90
C GLY A 318 13.15 -3.70 -12.54
N LYS A 319 13.07 -3.16 -11.33
CA LYS A 319 14.03 -2.20 -10.79
C LYS A 319 15.44 -2.76 -10.76
N ASN A 320 16.42 -1.99 -11.20
CA ASN A 320 17.82 -2.40 -11.28
C ASN A 320 18.80 -1.37 -10.69
N ASN A 321 18.34 -0.43 -9.86
CA ASN A 321 19.16 0.61 -9.24
C ASN A 321 20.34 0.10 -8.38
N LYS A 322 20.33 -1.17 -7.98
CA LYS A 322 21.41 -1.84 -7.24
C LYS A 322 22.09 -2.96 -8.04
N GLY A 323 21.73 -3.14 -9.31
CA GLY A 323 22.22 -4.25 -10.13
C GLY A 323 21.50 -5.59 -9.87
N GLN A 324 20.33 -5.58 -9.23
CA GLN A 324 19.56 -6.78 -8.86
C GLN A 324 18.99 -7.55 -10.06
N CYS A 325 18.95 -6.93 -11.24
CA CYS A 325 18.64 -7.59 -12.51
C CYS A 325 19.90 -8.04 -13.29
N ALA A 326 21.06 -8.10 -12.63
CA ALA A 326 22.35 -8.49 -13.22
C ALA A 326 22.69 -7.73 -14.53
N ARG A 327 22.45 -6.42 -14.51
CA ARG A 327 22.76 -5.48 -15.59
C ARG A 327 23.41 -4.23 -15.00
N LYS A 328 24.30 -3.60 -15.76
CA LYS A 328 25.01 -2.37 -15.32
C LYS A 328 24.04 -1.35 -14.73
N SER A 329 24.40 -0.83 -13.55
CA SER A 329 23.69 0.26 -12.88
C SER A 329 24.71 1.21 -12.26
N LYS A 330 24.38 2.50 -12.23
CA LYS A 330 25.17 3.54 -11.59
C LYS A 330 25.14 3.46 -10.06
N GLY A 331 24.15 2.78 -9.46
CA GLY A 331 24.08 2.59 -8.00
C GLY A 331 23.64 3.81 -7.19
N VAL A 332 23.41 4.96 -7.85
CA VAL A 332 23.14 6.25 -7.20
C VAL A 332 21.66 6.42 -6.83
N ARG A 333 20.76 5.77 -7.58
CA ARG A 333 19.30 5.92 -7.43
C ARG A 333 18.80 5.24 -6.14
N GLY A 334 18.08 6.00 -5.32
CA GLY A 334 17.44 5.56 -4.09
C GLY A 334 16.11 4.86 -4.34
N ASP A 335 15.51 4.35 -3.25
CA ASP A 335 14.33 3.49 -3.38
C ASP A 335 13.05 4.20 -3.84
N LYS A 336 12.94 5.50 -3.56
CA LYS A 336 11.76 6.32 -3.83
C LYS A 336 11.87 7.12 -5.12
N ASP A 337 12.98 7.01 -5.81
CA ASP A 337 13.20 7.74 -7.04
C ASP A 337 12.32 7.15 -8.15
N ALA A 338 12.02 8.00 -9.14
CA ALA A 338 11.27 7.62 -10.33
C ALA A 338 12.01 6.51 -11.10
N PRO A 339 11.28 5.67 -11.88
CA PRO A 339 11.92 4.67 -12.73
C PRO A 339 12.87 5.31 -13.75
N ASP A 340 13.95 4.60 -14.05
CA ASP A 340 14.95 4.97 -15.06
C ASP A 340 15.20 3.76 -15.95
N PHE A 341 14.48 3.68 -17.08
CA PHE A 341 14.55 2.56 -18.02
C PHE A 341 15.86 2.49 -18.83
N SER A 342 16.79 3.44 -18.62
CA SER A 342 18.18 3.24 -19.06
C SER A 342 18.90 2.16 -18.23
N GLU A 343 18.41 1.89 -17.01
CA GLU A 343 18.92 0.85 -16.11
C GLU A 343 17.88 -0.23 -15.77
N ASP A 344 16.64 0.19 -15.46
CA ASP A 344 15.50 -0.67 -15.12
C ASP A 344 15.04 -1.48 -16.34
N LEU A 345 14.47 -2.65 -16.09
CA LEU A 345 14.08 -3.59 -17.15
C LEU A 345 12.56 -3.68 -17.28
N ALA A 346 12.01 -2.98 -18.28
CA ALA A 346 10.58 -3.02 -18.59
C ALA A 346 10.13 -4.38 -19.16
N LEU A 347 11.05 -5.15 -19.76
CA LEU A 347 10.81 -6.47 -20.32
C LEU A 347 11.76 -7.50 -19.69
N PRO A 348 11.36 -8.78 -19.59
CA PRO A 348 12.25 -9.85 -19.14
C PRO A 348 13.44 -10.01 -20.10
N GLN A 349 14.66 -10.00 -19.55
CA GLN A 349 15.89 -10.16 -20.33
C GLN A 349 16.81 -11.17 -19.68
N VAL A 350 17.63 -11.83 -20.51
CA VAL A 350 18.71 -12.71 -20.04
C VAL A 350 19.79 -11.84 -19.39
N PRO A 351 20.22 -12.15 -18.15
CA PRO A 351 21.24 -11.35 -17.47
C PRO A 351 22.62 -11.47 -18.11
N GLU A 352 23.42 -10.40 -17.99
CA GLU A 352 24.81 -10.40 -18.44
C GLU A 352 25.69 -11.29 -17.53
N GLY A 353 26.65 -12.00 -18.12
CA GLY A 353 27.65 -12.75 -17.36
C GLY A 353 27.20 -14.11 -16.81
N LEU A 354 26.08 -14.67 -17.30
CA LEU A 354 25.70 -16.05 -17.01
C LEU A 354 26.73 -17.01 -17.66
N PRO A 355 27.31 -18.00 -16.94
CA PRO A 355 28.37 -18.86 -17.49
C PRO A 355 27.84 -19.80 -18.57
N LEU A 356 28.14 -19.63 -19.86
CA LEU A 356 27.59 -20.47 -20.92
C LEU A 356 28.40 -21.77 -21.14
N PRO A 357 27.76 -22.95 -21.34
CA PRO A 357 26.32 -23.21 -21.20
C PRO A 357 25.90 -23.31 -19.73
N SER A 358 24.87 -22.56 -19.32
CA SER A 358 24.32 -22.56 -17.96
C SER A 358 22.87 -22.96 -17.99
N LYS A 359 22.51 -23.95 -17.16
CA LYS A 359 21.11 -24.22 -16.81
C LYS A 359 20.85 -23.76 -15.39
N VAL A 360 19.88 -22.87 -15.25
CA VAL A 360 19.40 -22.37 -13.96
C VAL A 360 18.30 -23.30 -13.46
N LYS A 361 18.40 -23.71 -12.20
CA LYS A 361 17.43 -24.55 -11.50
C LYS A 361 16.38 -23.71 -10.76
N GLN A 362 16.82 -22.65 -10.08
CA GLN A 362 15.96 -21.82 -9.24
C GLN A 362 16.48 -20.38 -9.18
N VAL A 363 15.57 -19.43 -8.98
CA VAL A 363 15.88 -18.02 -8.68
C VAL A 363 15.18 -17.60 -7.40
N ALA A 364 15.83 -16.76 -6.59
CA ALA A 364 15.23 -16.13 -5.41
C ALA A 364 15.53 -14.62 -5.41
N CYS A 365 14.47 -13.82 -5.43
CA CYS A 365 14.52 -12.36 -5.50
C CYS A 365 14.18 -11.76 -4.14
N GLY A 366 15.11 -11.02 -3.55
CA GLY A 366 14.95 -10.36 -2.26
C GLY A 366 14.49 -8.90 -2.38
N GLY A 367 14.88 -8.08 -1.40
CA GLY A 367 14.61 -6.63 -1.41
C GLY A 367 15.25 -5.93 -2.61
N GLU A 368 16.58 -6.00 -2.66
CA GLU A 368 17.40 -5.36 -3.69
C GLU A 368 18.51 -6.30 -4.20
N HIS A 369 18.33 -7.61 -4.10
CA HIS A 369 19.32 -8.61 -4.52
C HIS A 369 18.65 -9.86 -5.08
N THR A 370 19.40 -10.62 -5.87
CA THR A 370 18.94 -11.85 -6.50
C THR A 370 19.95 -12.96 -6.24
N LEU A 371 19.46 -14.15 -5.90
CA LEU A 371 20.21 -15.40 -5.86
C LEU A 371 19.79 -16.28 -7.04
N VAL A 372 20.77 -16.89 -7.70
CA VAL A 372 20.57 -17.80 -8.83
C VAL A 372 21.21 -19.13 -8.48
N LEU A 373 20.41 -20.19 -8.47
CA LEU A 373 20.87 -21.56 -8.26
C LEU A 373 21.00 -22.27 -9.61
N MET A 374 22.20 -22.72 -9.91
CA MET A 374 22.50 -23.50 -11.12
C MET A 374 22.12 -24.97 -10.92
N GLU A 375 21.89 -25.73 -12.01
CA GLU A 375 21.67 -27.19 -11.93
C GLU A 375 22.86 -27.94 -11.30
N THR A 376 24.06 -27.36 -11.37
CA THR A 376 25.28 -27.91 -10.73
C THR A 376 25.29 -27.79 -9.20
N GLY A 377 24.32 -27.07 -8.62
CA GLY A 377 24.30 -26.70 -7.20
C GLY A 377 25.11 -25.44 -6.88
N GLU A 378 25.74 -24.80 -7.86
CA GLU A 378 26.42 -23.52 -7.68
C GLU A 378 25.40 -22.39 -7.43
N VAL A 379 25.73 -21.49 -6.49
CA VAL A 379 24.92 -20.30 -6.21
C VAL A 379 25.65 -19.04 -6.69
N LEU A 380 24.99 -18.26 -7.54
CA LEU A 380 25.42 -16.93 -7.96
C LEU A 380 24.54 -15.86 -7.29
N SER A 381 25.07 -14.66 -7.12
CA SER A 381 24.32 -13.52 -6.58
C SER A 381 24.65 -12.20 -7.26
N CYS A 382 23.68 -11.27 -7.29
CA CYS A 382 23.85 -9.90 -7.74
C CYS A 382 22.92 -8.94 -6.97
N GLY A 383 23.16 -7.64 -7.09
CA GLY A 383 22.38 -6.57 -6.45
C GLY A 383 23.10 -5.88 -5.30
N SER A 384 22.32 -5.39 -4.34
CA SER A 384 22.77 -4.74 -3.11
C SER A 384 23.54 -5.71 -2.21
N ASN A 385 24.65 -5.27 -1.66
CA ASN A 385 25.44 -6.01 -0.67
C ASN A 385 25.72 -5.15 0.59
N ALA A 386 24.88 -4.14 0.84
CA ALA A 386 25.07 -3.20 1.93
C ALA A 386 25.06 -3.88 3.31
N ALA A 387 24.36 -5.02 3.43
CA ALA A 387 24.26 -5.86 4.62
C ALA A 387 24.94 -7.23 4.43
N GLY A 388 25.76 -7.42 3.39
CA GLY A 388 26.43 -8.69 3.12
C GLY A 388 25.54 -9.77 2.47
N GLN A 389 24.34 -9.43 2.00
CA GLN A 389 23.35 -10.38 1.48
C GLN A 389 23.76 -11.10 0.17
N LEU A 390 24.85 -10.69 -0.48
CA LEU A 390 25.44 -11.42 -1.61
C LEU A 390 26.36 -12.58 -1.17
N GLY A 391 26.80 -12.63 0.09
CA GLY A 391 27.61 -13.76 0.57
C GLY A 391 29.04 -13.79 0.00
N LEU A 392 29.56 -12.64 -0.43
CA LEU A 392 30.86 -12.51 -1.13
C LEU A 392 32.05 -12.23 -0.18
N GLY A 393 31.84 -12.28 1.13
CA GLY A 393 32.85 -11.94 2.12
C GLY A 393 32.91 -10.45 2.48
N GLN A 394 33.63 -10.14 3.56
CA GLN A 394 33.74 -8.77 4.09
C GLN A 394 34.45 -7.80 3.13
N SER A 395 35.37 -8.32 2.31
CA SER A 395 36.08 -7.58 1.26
C SER A 395 35.28 -7.46 -0.04
N GLY A 396 34.08 -8.04 -0.11
CA GLY A 396 33.22 -7.97 -1.28
C GLY A 396 32.69 -6.55 -1.55
N PRO A 397 32.29 -6.26 -2.80
CA PRO A 397 31.77 -4.93 -3.14
C PRO A 397 30.44 -4.68 -2.42
N LYS A 398 30.11 -3.41 -2.15
CA LYS A 398 28.84 -3.01 -1.50
C LYS A 398 27.60 -3.18 -2.39
N MET A 399 27.81 -3.44 -3.66
CA MET A 399 26.82 -3.86 -4.65
C MET A 399 27.53 -4.54 -5.82
N SER A 400 26.86 -5.43 -6.53
CA SER A 400 27.41 -6.07 -7.74
C SER A 400 26.33 -6.23 -8.79
N ALA A 401 26.51 -5.58 -9.95
CA ALA A 401 25.69 -5.83 -11.13
C ALA A 401 26.08 -7.10 -11.88
N ALA A 402 27.27 -7.66 -11.61
CA ALA A 402 27.71 -8.92 -12.18
C ALA A 402 27.32 -10.09 -11.26
N LEU A 403 26.86 -11.19 -11.86
CA LEU A 403 26.62 -12.43 -11.15
C LEU A 403 27.93 -12.97 -10.57
N SER A 404 27.98 -13.07 -9.25
CA SER A 404 29.17 -13.44 -8.50
C SER A 404 28.93 -14.72 -7.72
N ARG A 405 29.90 -15.65 -7.79
CA ARG A 405 29.84 -16.95 -7.11
C ARG A 405 29.87 -16.77 -5.59
N VAL A 406 28.89 -17.38 -4.93
CA VAL A 406 28.83 -17.50 -3.46
C VAL A 406 29.61 -18.74 -3.04
N LYS A 407 30.47 -18.62 -2.02
CA LYS A 407 31.25 -19.75 -1.51
C LYS A 407 30.39 -20.64 -0.61
N LEU A 408 29.82 -21.69 -1.18
CA LEU A 408 28.95 -22.67 -0.52
C LEU A 408 29.25 -24.10 -1.01
N PRO A 409 28.94 -25.14 -0.23
CA PRO A 409 28.71 -26.47 -0.77
C PRO A 409 27.60 -26.46 -1.84
N PRO A 410 27.49 -27.48 -2.70
CA PRO A 410 26.39 -27.59 -3.66
C PRO A 410 25.04 -27.43 -2.95
N ALA A 411 24.25 -26.47 -3.41
CA ALA A 411 22.95 -26.15 -2.84
C ALA A 411 21.82 -26.88 -3.57
N ASP A 412 20.84 -27.30 -2.79
CA ASP A 412 19.62 -27.95 -3.26
C ASP A 412 18.50 -26.94 -3.50
N ALA A 413 18.47 -25.88 -2.71
CA ALA A 413 17.49 -24.80 -2.77
C ALA A 413 18.07 -23.47 -2.25
N VAL A 414 17.55 -22.35 -2.75
CA VAL A 414 17.87 -21.00 -2.30
C VAL A 414 16.62 -20.23 -1.89
N SER A 415 16.79 -19.23 -1.02
CA SER A 415 15.72 -18.30 -0.63
C SER A 415 16.29 -16.93 -0.28
N ALA A 416 15.52 -15.88 -0.54
CA ALA A 416 15.91 -14.49 -0.30
C ALA A 416 14.81 -13.76 0.48
N GLY A 417 15.19 -13.13 1.59
CA GLY A 417 14.37 -12.17 2.31
C GLY A 417 14.66 -10.74 1.84
N PHE A 418 14.32 -9.74 2.66
CA PHE A 418 14.55 -8.34 2.26
C PHE A 418 16.04 -7.99 2.12
N CYS A 419 16.83 -8.28 3.16
CA CYS A 419 18.28 -8.03 3.19
C CYS A 419 19.08 -9.24 3.69
N HIS A 420 18.55 -10.46 3.56
CA HIS A 420 19.24 -11.69 3.98
C HIS A 420 18.88 -12.86 3.07
N SER A 421 19.71 -13.89 3.12
CA SER A 421 19.77 -14.96 2.14
C SER A 421 19.92 -16.30 2.83
N ALA A 422 19.40 -17.35 2.22
CA ALA A 422 19.55 -18.72 2.68
C ALA A 422 19.80 -19.69 1.52
N ALA A 423 20.54 -20.75 1.83
CA ALA A 423 20.69 -21.92 0.99
C ALA A 423 20.55 -23.18 1.84
N ILE A 424 19.91 -24.21 1.28
CA ILE A 424 19.91 -25.57 1.84
C ILE A 424 20.96 -26.36 1.04
N CYS A 425 21.94 -26.93 1.73
CA CYS A 425 22.98 -27.76 1.13
C CYS A 425 23.05 -29.09 1.88
N SER A 426 22.68 -30.21 1.24
CA SER A 426 22.69 -31.54 1.86
C SER A 426 21.96 -31.55 3.20
N ASP A 427 20.70 -31.09 3.20
CA ASP A 427 19.82 -30.94 4.36
C ASP A 427 20.30 -29.97 5.46
N ARG A 428 21.35 -29.17 5.23
CA ARG A 428 21.86 -28.17 6.18
C ARG A 428 21.53 -26.76 5.72
N LEU A 429 21.19 -25.89 6.66
CA LEU A 429 20.84 -24.50 6.40
C LEU A 429 22.06 -23.58 6.53
N TYR A 430 22.37 -22.86 5.45
CA TYR A 430 23.34 -21.77 5.44
C TYR A 430 22.63 -20.44 5.27
N MET A 431 22.95 -19.43 6.09
CA MET A 431 22.36 -18.10 6.00
C MET A 431 23.40 -16.99 6.09
N TRP A 432 23.12 -15.85 5.44
CA TRP A 432 23.96 -14.65 5.42
C TRP A 432 23.14 -13.39 5.16
N GLY A 433 23.76 -12.22 5.30
CA GLY A 433 23.14 -10.90 5.14
C GLY A 433 22.90 -10.16 6.45
N ASP A 434 21.84 -9.36 6.50
CA ASP A 434 21.44 -8.58 7.67
C ASP A 434 21.14 -9.50 8.86
N CYS A 435 21.65 -9.15 10.04
CA CYS A 435 21.35 -9.85 11.30
C CYS A 435 20.94 -8.92 12.44
N ASN A 436 20.65 -7.65 12.16
CA ASN A 436 20.29 -6.66 13.17
C ASN A 436 19.05 -7.05 14.00
N GLN A 437 18.12 -7.81 13.39
CA GLN A 437 16.89 -8.25 14.05
C GLN A 437 16.94 -9.72 14.47
N GLY A 438 18.07 -10.42 14.28
CA GLY A 438 18.20 -11.86 14.57
C GLY A 438 17.76 -12.79 13.45
N GLN A 439 17.42 -12.26 12.26
CA GLN A 439 16.85 -13.04 11.15
C GLN A 439 17.77 -14.14 10.57
N LEU A 440 19.02 -14.27 11.05
CA LEU A 440 19.93 -15.37 10.68
C LEU A 440 19.99 -16.50 11.69
N GLY A 441 19.46 -16.35 12.91
CA GLY A 441 19.44 -17.45 13.88
C GLY A 441 20.81 -17.86 14.44
N LEU A 442 21.83 -16.98 14.39
CA LEU A 442 23.21 -17.30 14.77
C LEU A 442 23.56 -17.01 16.24
N GLY A 443 22.60 -16.58 17.06
CA GLY A 443 22.78 -16.33 18.49
C GLY A 443 23.70 -15.15 18.85
N ARG A 444 24.08 -14.32 17.88
CA ARG A 444 25.03 -13.21 18.08
C ARG A 444 24.49 -11.90 17.54
N ARG A 445 24.77 -10.80 18.26
CA ARG A 445 24.44 -9.43 17.84
C ARG A 445 25.55 -8.90 16.94
N GLN A 446 25.36 -9.05 15.63
CA GLN A 446 26.19 -8.40 14.62
C GLN A 446 25.28 -7.58 13.71
N ARG A 447 25.87 -6.64 12.95
CA ARG A 447 25.11 -5.85 11.99
C ARG A 447 24.83 -6.62 10.70
N GLN A 448 25.80 -7.42 10.27
CA GLN A 448 25.78 -8.15 9.02
C GLN A 448 26.68 -9.38 9.10
N ILE A 449 26.36 -10.38 8.29
CA ILE A 449 27.18 -11.57 8.03
C ILE A 449 27.40 -11.63 6.53
N ALA A 450 28.63 -11.36 6.07
CA ALA A 450 28.93 -11.26 4.64
C ALA A 450 29.33 -12.60 4.00
N GLU A 451 29.41 -13.68 4.78
CA GLU A 451 29.74 -15.04 4.32
C GLU A 451 28.67 -16.00 4.80
N PRO A 452 28.26 -16.99 4.00
CA PRO A 452 27.34 -18.03 4.45
C PRO A 452 27.80 -18.71 5.75
N GLN A 453 26.90 -18.79 6.72
CA GLN A 453 27.15 -19.44 8.00
C GLN A 453 26.13 -20.55 8.22
N LEU A 454 26.60 -21.67 8.77
CA LEU A 454 25.73 -22.77 9.17
C LEU A 454 24.83 -22.33 10.33
N VAL A 455 23.53 -22.57 10.20
CA VAL A 455 22.53 -22.32 11.24
C VAL A 455 22.05 -23.66 11.79
N ASP A 456 22.17 -23.83 13.10
CA ASP A 456 21.69 -25.04 13.78
C ASP A 456 20.20 -24.91 14.11
N VAL A 457 19.39 -25.77 13.49
CA VAL A 457 17.94 -25.89 13.72
C VAL A 457 17.56 -27.29 14.23
N GLY A 458 18.53 -28.04 14.76
CA GLY A 458 18.30 -29.32 15.43
C GLY A 458 18.08 -30.53 14.51
N GLY A 459 18.22 -30.39 13.19
CA GLY A 459 18.10 -31.52 12.26
C GLY A 459 17.99 -31.13 10.78
N PRO A 460 17.82 -32.14 9.89
CA PRO A 460 17.67 -31.97 8.45
C PRO A 460 16.59 -30.95 8.04
N VAL A 461 16.97 -29.99 7.22
CA VAL A 461 16.11 -28.88 6.78
C VAL A 461 15.42 -29.23 5.46
N ARG A 462 14.08 -29.19 5.50
CA ARG A 462 13.22 -29.48 4.34
C ARG A 462 12.83 -28.22 3.57
N ALA A 463 12.60 -27.11 4.27
CA ALA A 463 12.18 -25.86 3.64
C ALA A 463 12.59 -24.65 4.49
N VAL A 464 12.78 -23.51 3.83
CA VAL A 464 13.04 -22.21 4.46
C VAL A 464 12.18 -21.16 3.78
N ALA A 465 11.62 -20.24 4.57
CA ALA A 465 10.85 -19.11 4.08
C ALA A 465 11.31 -17.84 4.79
N LEU A 466 11.75 -16.86 4.01
CA LEU A 466 12.37 -15.64 4.53
C LEU A 466 11.42 -14.45 4.37
N GLY A 467 11.15 -13.73 5.46
CA GLY A 467 10.36 -12.51 5.44
C GLY A 467 11.22 -11.25 5.36
N ARG A 468 10.66 -10.11 5.81
CA ARG A 468 11.42 -8.85 5.79
C ARG A 468 12.55 -8.82 6.83
N TRP A 469 12.24 -9.29 8.03
CA TRP A 469 13.13 -9.26 9.20
C TRP A 469 13.04 -10.52 10.06
N HIS A 470 12.46 -11.60 9.54
CA HIS A 470 12.30 -12.86 10.24
C HIS A 470 12.43 -14.02 9.25
N SER A 471 12.67 -15.22 9.80
CA SER A 471 12.91 -16.44 9.03
C SER A 471 12.12 -17.58 9.65
N LEU A 472 11.58 -18.44 8.78
CA LEU A 472 10.91 -19.68 9.16
C LEU A 472 11.65 -20.86 8.53
N VAL A 473 11.79 -21.95 9.27
CA VAL A 473 12.49 -23.15 8.83
C VAL A 473 11.69 -24.38 9.19
N LEU A 474 11.44 -25.27 8.23
CA LEU A 474 10.84 -26.58 8.47
C LEU A 474 11.95 -27.62 8.57
N SER A 475 12.13 -28.19 9.76
CA SER A 475 13.09 -29.27 10.05
C SER A 475 12.40 -30.40 10.80
N LEU A 476 12.54 -31.64 10.31
CA LEU A 476 11.93 -32.84 10.92
C LEU A 476 10.42 -32.68 11.26
N GLY A 477 9.66 -32.05 10.38
CA GLY A 477 8.21 -31.80 10.57
C GLY A 477 7.87 -30.69 11.57
N THR A 478 8.87 -30.05 12.16
CA THR A 478 8.73 -28.93 13.11
C THR A 478 9.08 -27.61 12.43
N VAL A 479 8.29 -26.57 12.68
CA VAL A 479 8.60 -25.22 12.21
C VAL A 479 9.36 -24.46 13.29
N TRP A 480 10.47 -23.85 12.90
CA TRP A 480 11.31 -22.98 13.70
C TRP A 480 11.20 -21.54 13.18
N ALA A 481 11.26 -20.56 14.07
CA ALA A 481 11.25 -19.15 13.75
C ALA A 481 12.34 -18.38 14.47
N PHE A 482 12.86 -17.32 13.85
CA PHE A 482 13.82 -16.41 14.45
C PHE A 482 13.81 -15.06 13.73
N GLY A 483 14.33 -14.03 14.39
CA GLY A 483 14.31 -12.65 13.90
C GLY A 483 13.38 -11.73 14.68
N TRP A 484 12.71 -10.84 13.96
CA TRP A 484 11.92 -9.73 14.51
C TRP A 484 10.79 -10.19 15.43
N GLY A 485 10.79 -9.67 16.66
CA GLY A 485 9.86 -10.09 17.71
C GLY A 485 8.48 -9.42 17.70
N ARG A 486 8.16 -8.54 16.74
CA ARG A 486 6.87 -7.81 16.71
C ARG A 486 5.86 -8.38 15.73
N PHE A 487 4.61 -7.94 15.87
CA PHE A 487 3.46 -8.32 15.06
C PHE A 487 3.07 -9.79 15.15
N GLY A 488 3.70 -10.58 16.03
CA GLY A 488 3.37 -11.99 16.19
C GLY A 488 3.98 -12.94 15.16
N VAL A 489 4.90 -12.50 14.29
CA VAL A 489 5.50 -13.33 13.22
C VAL A 489 6.27 -14.56 13.75
N LEU A 490 6.70 -14.53 15.01
CA LEU A 490 7.37 -15.66 15.68
C LEU A 490 6.41 -16.62 16.40
N ALA A 491 5.09 -16.42 16.30
CA ALA A 491 4.06 -17.33 16.81
C ALA A 491 4.07 -17.63 18.32
N GLN A 492 4.70 -16.78 19.16
CA GLN A 492 4.71 -16.95 20.62
C GLN A 492 4.29 -15.71 21.43
N GLY A 493 3.92 -14.61 20.78
CA GLY A 493 3.50 -13.37 21.46
C GLY A 493 3.47 -12.18 20.50
N GLN A 494 2.71 -11.13 20.80
CA GLN A 494 2.56 -9.99 19.87
C GLN A 494 3.79 -9.06 19.83
N ASN A 495 4.45 -8.88 20.98
CA ASN A 495 5.59 -7.98 21.16
C ASN A 495 6.65 -8.68 22.03
N MET A 496 7.42 -9.55 21.42
CA MET A 496 8.56 -10.20 22.05
C MET A 496 9.85 -9.47 21.72
N GLU A 497 10.90 -9.78 22.47
CA GLU A 497 12.24 -9.47 22.03
C GLU A 497 12.58 -10.24 20.75
N ASN A 498 13.46 -9.65 19.95
CA ASN A 498 14.01 -10.31 18.78
C ASN A 498 14.70 -11.62 19.16
N GLN A 499 14.41 -12.67 18.41
CA GLN A 499 14.96 -13.99 18.67
C GLN A 499 16.20 -14.20 17.80
N LEU A 500 17.35 -14.29 18.45
CA LEU A 500 18.64 -14.43 17.77
C LEU A 500 18.97 -15.90 17.46
N LEU A 501 18.27 -16.85 18.08
CA LEU A 501 18.40 -18.29 17.86
C LEU A 501 17.06 -18.86 17.38
N PRO A 502 17.07 -19.95 16.60
CA PRO A 502 15.85 -20.63 16.20
C PRO A 502 15.02 -21.08 17.40
N MET A 503 13.74 -20.73 17.39
CA MET A 503 12.77 -21.13 18.38
C MET A 503 11.68 -21.97 17.74
N LYS A 504 11.21 -23.02 18.41
CA LYS A 504 10.13 -23.87 17.91
C LYS A 504 8.79 -23.14 17.91
N ILE A 505 8.04 -23.20 16.83
CA ILE A 505 6.64 -22.79 16.79
C ILE A 505 5.78 -23.95 17.31
N GLU A 506 4.93 -23.66 18.30
CA GLU A 506 3.96 -24.61 18.84
C GLU A 506 2.55 -24.37 18.28
N GLY A 507 1.72 -25.42 18.26
CA GLY A 507 0.30 -25.32 17.90
C GLY A 507 -0.03 -25.47 16.42
N LEU A 508 0.94 -25.76 15.55
CA LEU A 508 0.67 -26.17 14.16
C LEU A 508 0.32 -27.68 14.12
N PRO A 509 -0.76 -28.08 13.44
CA PRO A 509 -1.04 -29.50 13.22
C PRO A 509 0.02 -30.16 12.33
N ALA A 510 0.39 -31.40 12.68
CA ALA A 510 1.22 -32.24 11.84
C ALA A 510 0.37 -33.05 10.83
N PRO A 511 0.91 -33.39 9.66
CA PRO A 511 2.19 -32.93 9.12
C PRO A 511 2.10 -31.50 8.57
N VAL A 512 3.24 -30.79 8.55
CA VAL A 512 3.39 -29.50 7.85
C VAL A 512 3.85 -29.79 6.42
N HIS A 513 3.04 -29.39 5.44
CA HIS A 513 3.28 -29.64 4.01
C HIS A 513 3.97 -28.49 3.30
N ILE A 514 3.54 -27.26 3.59
CA ILE A 514 4.01 -26.03 2.92
C ILE A 514 4.30 -25.00 4.00
N LEU A 515 5.35 -24.22 3.81
CA LEU A 515 5.75 -23.10 4.67
C LEU A 515 5.98 -21.89 3.78
N ALA A 516 5.43 -20.74 4.17
CA ALA A 516 5.56 -19.49 3.43
C ALA A 516 5.73 -18.29 4.37
N SER A 517 6.41 -17.25 3.90
CA SER A 517 6.58 -15.99 4.61
C SER A 517 6.36 -14.83 3.65
N GLY A 518 5.58 -13.84 4.07
CA GLY A 518 5.49 -12.54 3.43
C GLY A 518 6.37 -11.51 4.15
N ALA A 519 6.15 -10.22 3.92
CA ALA A 519 7.02 -9.20 4.56
C ALA A 519 6.96 -9.27 6.10
N VAL A 520 5.74 -9.32 6.66
CA VAL A 520 5.49 -9.34 8.12
C VAL A 520 4.29 -10.22 8.51
N HIS A 521 4.05 -11.27 7.72
CA HIS A 521 3.07 -12.31 8.02
C HIS A 521 3.58 -13.66 7.51
N CYS A 522 3.03 -14.72 8.05
CA CYS A 522 3.53 -16.07 7.90
C CYS A 522 2.38 -17.02 7.63
N GLY A 523 2.67 -18.12 6.94
CA GLY A 523 1.68 -19.13 6.63
C GLY A 523 2.26 -20.53 6.58
N ALA A 524 1.42 -21.51 6.89
CA ALA A 524 1.73 -22.92 6.76
C ALA A 524 0.50 -23.69 6.28
N VAL A 525 0.72 -24.78 5.55
CA VAL A 525 -0.34 -25.74 5.21
C VAL A 525 -0.11 -27.00 6.02
N CYS A 526 -1.12 -27.37 6.81
CA CYS A 526 -0.97 -28.33 7.90
C CYS A 526 -2.06 -29.41 7.89
N GLY A 527 -1.75 -30.53 8.53
CA GLY A 527 -2.69 -31.60 8.81
C GLY A 527 -3.08 -32.44 7.57
N PRO A 528 -3.86 -33.50 7.76
CA PRO A 528 -4.31 -34.36 6.66
C PRO A 528 -5.25 -33.63 5.68
N ALA A 529 -6.06 -32.69 6.17
CA ALA A 529 -6.96 -31.87 5.35
C ALA A 529 -6.27 -30.70 4.62
N ARG A 530 -4.94 -30.54 4.78
CA ARG A 530 -4.14 -29.47 4.18
C ARG A 530 -4.75 -28.08 4.38
N GLU A 531 -5.07 -27.78 5.64
CA GLU A 531 -5.64 -26.49 6.06
C GLU A 531 -4.58 -25.39 6.05
N CYS A 532 -4.95 -24.20 5.60
CA CYS A 532 -4.07 -23.02 5.64
C CYS A 532 -4.12 -22.37 7.02
N TYR A 533 -2.96 -22.21 7.66
CA TYR A 533 -2.77 -21.48 8.90
C TYR A 533 -2.00 -20.20 8.65
N MET A 534 -2.46 -19.09 9.24
CA MET A 534 -1.86 -17.76 9.08
C MET A 534 -1.58 -17.11 10.44
N TRP A 535 -0.48 -16.36 10.53
CA TRP A 535 -0.13 -15.54 11.69
C TRP A 535 0.75 -14.34 11.31
N GLY A 536 0.98 -13.43 12.24
CA GLY A 536 1.72 -12.18 12.01
C GLY A 536 0.81 -10.95 11.97
N ARG A 537 1.23 -9.94 11.19
CA ARG A 537 0.52 -8.65 11.12
C ARG A 537 -0.87 -8.81 10.49
N GLY A 538 -1.91 -8.23 11.11
CA GLY A 538 -3.30 -8.37 10.65
C GLY A 538 -3.77 -7.30 9.66
N SER A 539 -3.09 -6.15 9.60
CA SER A 539 -3.54 -5.00 8.81
C SER A 539 -3.67 -5.30 7.31
N LEU A 540 -4.56 -4.58 6.63
CA LEU A 540 -4.82 -4.74 5.19
C LEU A 540 -5.36 -6.12 4.78
N GLY A 541 -5.86 -6.94 5.71
CA GLY A 541 -6.51 -8.21 5.39
C GLY A 541 -5.58 -9.39 5.09
N ARG A 542 -4.25 -9.21 5.15
CA ARG A 542 -3.23 -10.20 4.73
C ARG A 542 -3.30 -11.59 5.41
N LEU A 543 -4.02 -11.72 6.51
CA LEU A 543 -4.21 -13.01 7.18
C LEU A 543 -5.43 -13.77 6.69
N GLY A 544 -6.40 -13.10 6.04
CA GLY A 544 -7.63 -13.73 5.57
C GLY A 544 -8.60 -14.17 6.68
N LEU A 545 -8.44 -13.61 7.89
CA LEU A 545 -9.17 -14.05 9.09
C LEU A 545 -10.35 -13.14 9.49
N GLU A 546 -10.65 -12.09 8.71
CA GLU A 546 -11.77 -11.17 8.97
C GLU A 546 -11.71 -10.48 10.35
N LEU A 547 -10.51 -10.24 10.89
CA LEU A 547 -10.29 -9.71 12.25
C LEU A 547 -10.30 -8.16 12.35
N GLY A 548 -10.57 -7.44 11.24
CA GLY A 548 -10.42 -5.98 11.17
C GLY A 548 -8.96 -5.48 11.10
N SER A 549 -8.74 -4.17 10.99
CA SER A 549 -7.44 -3.59 10.57
C SER A 549 -6.29 -3.66 11.56
N GLU A 550 -6.55 -3.90 12.85
CA GLU A 550 -5.52 -3.80 13.89
C GLU A 550 -5.22 -5.12 14.62
N ALA A 551 -5.88 -6.22 14.25
CA ALA A 551 -5.76 -7.48 14.98
C ALA A 551 -4.59 -8.35 14.47
N ASN A 552 -3.40 -8.14 15.04
CA ASN A 552 -2.27 -9.06 14.83
C ASN A 552 -2.56 -10.44 15.43
N VAL A 553 -2.03 -11.48 14.80
CA VAL A 553 -2.21 -12.87 15.22
C VAL A 553 -0.88 -13.46 15.65
N ALA A 554 -0.73 -13.66 16.96
CA ALA A 554 0.53 -14.14 17.55
C ALA A 554 0.62 -15.66 17.72
N ARG A 555 -0.37 -16.41 17.23
CA ARG A 555 -0.37 -17.87 17.19
C ARG A 555 -1.02 -18.31 15.88
N PRO A 556 -0.54 -19.37 15.21
CA PRO A 556 -1.11 -19.83 13.95
C PRO A 556 -2.62 -20.05 14.09
N ARG A 557 -3.41 -19.47 13.19
CA ARG A 557 -4.87 -19.65 13.14
C ARG A 557 -5.28 -20.19 11.79
N PRO A 558 -6.19 -21.18 11.74
CA PRO A 558 -6.70 -21.67 10.47
C PRO A 558 -7.52 -20.58 9.78
N VAL A 559 -7.31 -20.44 8.47
CA VAL A 559 -8.11 -19.56 7.61
C VAL A 559 -9.45 -20.24 7.35
N PRO A 560 -10.59 -19.62 7.74
CA PRO A 560 -11.89 -20.25 7.61
C PRO A 560 -12.18 -20.69 6.16
N GLY A 561 -12.56 -21.97 6.00
CA GLY A 561 -12.99 -22.53 4.72
C GLY A 561 -11.88 -22.86 3.71
N LEU A 562 -10.61 -22.61 4.03
CA LEU A 562 -9.50 -22.84 3.10
C LEU A 562 -8.77 -24.17 3.40
N ARG A 563 -9.17 -25.21 2.67
CA ARG A 563 -8.70 -26.61 2.79
C ARG A 563 -8.14 -27.14 1.47
N ASP A 564 -7.55 -28.34 1.51
CA ASP A 564 -6.97 -29.02 0.35
C ASP A 564 -5.95 -28.15 -0.39
N VAL A 565 -5.20 -27.33 0.35
CA VAL A 565 -4.28 -26.36 -0.23
C VAL A 565 -3.04 -27.06 -0.78
N THR A 566 -2.79 -26.87 -2.08
CA THR A 566 -1.67 -27.45 -2.83
C THR A 566 -0.53 -26.48 -3.08
N ALA A 567 -0.78 -25.17 -3.05
CA ALA A 567 0.25 -24.13 -3.09
C ALA A 567 -0.15 -22.96 -2.18
N LEU A 568 0.84 -22.33 -1.54
CA LEU A 568 0.67 -21.13 -0.72
C LEU A 568 1.82 -20.18 -1.01
N ALA A 569 1.51 -18.94 -1.36
CA ALA A 569 2.48 -17.89 -1.61
C ALA A 569 2.06 -16.60 -0.89
N LEU A 570 3.03 -15.91 -0.28
CA LEU A 570 2.80 -14.71 0.52
C LEU A 570 3.68 -13.58 -0.01
N GLY A 571 3.09 -12.40 -0.24
CA GLY A 571 3.79 -11.20 -0.70
C GLY A 571 4.06 -10.19 0.43
N GLY A 572 4.18 -8.91 0.07
CA GLY A 572 4.37 -7.83 1.03
C GLY A 572 3.23 -7.75 2.05
N ASP A 573 2.02 -7.47 1.53
CA ASP A 573 0.80 -7.27 2.32
C ASP A 573 -0.40 -8.10 1.81
N PHE A 574 -0.15 -9.13 1.01
CA PHE A 574 -1.19 -9.97 0.40
C PHE A 574 -0.73 -11.42 0.25
N SER A 575 -1.67 -12.31 -0.07
CA SER A 575 -1.46 -13.75 -0.05
C SER A 575 -2.28 -14.44 -1.14
N ALA A 576 -1.82 -15.60 -1.58
CA ALA A 576 -2.51 -16.46 -2.52
C ALA A 576 -2.36 -17.94 -2.15
N ALA A 577 -3.42 -18.72 -2.36
CA ALA A 577 -3.43 -20.16 -2.17
C ALA A 577 -4.13 -20.86 -3.34
N LEU A 578 -3.58 -21.99 -3.77
CA LEU A 578 -4.20 -22.90 -4.75
C LEU A 578 -4.76 -24.10 -4.02
N THR A 579 -5.99 -24.49 -4.32
CA THR A 579 -6.59 -25.74 -3.80
C THR A 579 -6.44 -26.88 -4.80
N ALA A 580 -6.60 -28.12 -4.33
CA ALA A 580 -6.61 -29.32 -5.17
C ALA A 580 -7.71 -29.31 -6.25
N ALA A 581 -8.76 -28.51 -6.07
CA ALA A 581 -9.79 -28.27 -7.09
C ALA A 581 -9.29 -27.43 -8.28
N GLY A 582 -8.09 -26.87 -8.21
CA GLY A 582 -7.52 -25.99 -9.22
C GLY A 582 -7.95 -24.52 -9.08
N ASP A 583 -8.55 -24.16 -7.94
CA ASP A 583 -9.01 -22.81 -7.64
C ASP A 583 -7.96 -22.00 -6.89
N TRP A 584 -7.65 -20.82 -7.42
CA TRP A 584 -6.87 -19.82 -6.71
C TRP A 584 -7.76 -18.97 -5.80
N TRP A 585 -7.27 -18.74 -4.60
CA TRP A 585 -7.82 -17.84 -3.60
C TRP A 585 -6.79 -16.79 -3.24
N VAL A 586 -7.20 -15.53 -3.17
CA VAL A 586 -6.33 -14.39 -2.91
C VAL A 586 -6.93 -13.52 -1.81
N TRP A 587 -6.09 -12.86 -1.01
CA TRP A 587 -6.54 -11.92 0.02
C TRP A 587 -5.44 -10.94 0.40
N GLY A 588 -5.81 -9.87 1.11
CA GLY A 588 -4.90 -8.84 1.59
C GLY A 588 -5.00 -7.52 0.82
N LYS A 589 -3.87 -6.80 0.76
CA LYS A 589 -3.78 -5.48 0.13
C LYS A 589 -4.09 -5.57 -1.36
N ASN A 590 -4.86 -4.61 -1.90
CA ASN A 590 -5.18 -4.56 -3.33
C ASN A 590 -5.11 -3.15 -3.96
N GLU A 591 -4.48 -2.20 -3.30
CA GLU A 591 -4.41 -0.81 -3.80
C GLU A 591 -3.74 -0.68 -5.17
N GLU A 592 -2.87 -1.64 -5.53
CA GLU A 592 -2.16 -1.70 -6.81
C GLU A 592 -2.76 -2.74 -7.79
N GLY A 593 -3.86 -3.39 -7.43
CA GLY A 593 -4.46 -4.49 -8.22
C GLY A 593 -3.73 -5.83 -8.08
N GLN A 594 -2.91 -6.00 -7.04
CA GLN A 594 -2.10 -7.22 -6.82
C GLN A 594 -2.92 -8.49 -6.53
N LEU A 595 -4.22 -8.38 -6.24
CA LEU A 595 -5.10 -9.55 -6.04
C LEU A 595 -5.66 -10.12 -7.34
N GLY A 596 -5.47 -9.48 -8.50
CA GLY A 596 -5.90 -10.12 -9.74
C GLY A 596 -7.42 -10.26 -9.89
N GLN A 597 -8.22 -9.36 -9.30
CA GLN A 597 -9.69 -9.49 -9.26
C GLN A 597 -10.45 -8.95 -10.47
N GLY A 598 -9.81 -8.20 -11.36
CA GLY A 598 -10.49 -7.52 -12.46
C GLY A 598 -11.32 -6.33 -11.97
N ASP A 599 -11.54 -5.36 -12.85
CA ASP A 599 -12.20 -4.08 -12.61
C ASP A 599 -11.50 -3.17 -11.57
N MET A 600 -11.85 -1.89 -11.55
CA MET A 600 -11.23 -0.83 -10.71
C MET A 600 -11.37 -1.03 -9.18
N ASN A 601 -11.69 -2.25 -8.73
CA ASN A 601 -11.74 -2.63 -7.34
C ASN A 601 -10.33 -2.70 -6.74
N ARG A 602 -9.96 -1.61 -6.05
CA ARG A 602 -8.71 -1.46 -5.29
C ARG A 602 -8.91 -1.72 -3.79
N GLU A 603 -10.00 -2.40 -3.40
CA GLU A 603 -10.29 -2.69 -2.00
C GLU A 603 -9.52 -3.90 -1.49
N ASN A 604 -9.05 -3.80 -0.24
CA ASN A 604 -8.37 -4.90 0.43
C ASN A 604 -9.37 -6.01 0.75
N ALA A 605 -8.96 -7.26 0.51
CA ALA A 605 -9.75 -8.43 0.84
C ALA A 605 -9.38 -8.97 2.23
N TRP A 606 -10.33 -8.96 3.17
CA TRP A 606 -10.12 -9.37 4.56
C TRP A 606 -10.29 -10.87 4.81
N LYS A 607 -10.76 -11.58 3.79
CA LYS A 607 -10.93 -13.04 3.72
C LYS A 607 -10.53 -13.53 2.33
N PRO A 608 -10.19 -14.82 2.17
CA PRO A 608 -9.93 -15.39 0.85
C PRO A 608 -11.11 -15.16 -0.10
N ILE A 609 -10.80 -14.62 -1.27
CA ILE A 609 -11.73 -14.50 -2.40
C ILE A 609 -11.18 -15.29 -3.57
N ARG A 610 -12.07 -15.94 -4.34
CA ARG A 610 -11.66 -16.71 -5.50
C ARG A 610 -11.08 -15.78 -6.58
N ALA A 611 -10.07 -16.24 -7.31
CA ALA A 611 -9.45 -15.51 -8.42
C ALA A 611 -9.59 -16.32 -9.72
N PRO A 612 -10.76 -16.26 -10.40
CA PRO A 612 -11.01 -17.03 -11.62
C PRO A 612 -10.04 -16.71 -12.76
N ALA A 613 -9.51 -15.49 -12.80
CA ALA A 613 -8.50 -15.09 -13.79
C ALA A 613 -7.20 -15.90 -13.72
N LEU A 614 -6.94 -16.56 -12.59
CA LEU A 614 -5.76 -17.42 -12.39
C LEU A 614 -6.05 -18.90 -12.69
N ALA A 615 -7.22 -19.22 -13.23
CA ALA A 615 -7.58 -20.59 -13.56
C ALA A 615 -6.56 -21.23 -14.53
N GLY A 616 -6.16 -22.46 -14.23
CA GLY A 616 -5.21 -23.21 -15.03
C GLY A 616 -3.73 -22.95 -14.71
N PHE A 617 -3.38 -21.90 -13.97
CA PHE A 617 -2.03 -21.74 -13.43
C PHE A 617 -1.83 -22.66 -12.21
N ARG A 618 -0.59 -23.11 -11.99
CA ARG A 618 -0.27 -24.14 -10.98
C ARG A 618 0.64 -23.63 -9.87
N GLN A 619 1.34 -22.53 -10.12
CA GLN A 619 2.25 -21.90 -9.17
C GLN A 619 2.06 -20.39 -9.17
N ALA A 620 2.48 -19.75 -8.08
CA ALA A 620 2.53 -18.30 -7.98
C ALA A 620 3.75 -17.84 -7.18
N ALA A 621 4.33 -16.73 -7.60
CA ALA A 621 5.35 -15.97 -6.90
C ALA A 621 4.78 -14.58 -6.58
N LEU A 622 4.91 -14.15 -5.32
CA LEU A 622 4.37 -12.87 -4.86
C LEU A 622 5.52 -12.00 -4.36
N GLY A 623 5.58 -10.77 -4.87
CA GLY A 623 6.51 -9.73 -4.45
C GLY A 623 5.89 -8.82 -3.39
N ASP A 624 6.45 -7.63 -3.21
CA ASP A 624 5.90 -6.67 -2.24
C ASP A 624 4.57 -6.09 -2.72
N CYS A 625 4.49 -5.72 -4.00
CA CYS A 625 3.35 -5.03 -4.61
C CYS A 625 2.88 -5.64 -5.95
N HIS A 626 3.42 -6.80 -6.36
CA HIS A 626 3.07 -7.49 -7.60
C HIS A 626 3.11 -9.00 -7.43
N ALA A 627 2.51 -9.73 -8.36
CA ALA A 627 2.53 -11.19 -8.39
C ALA A 627 2.70 -11.72 -9.81
N LEU A 628 3.19 -12.96 -9.91
CA LEU A 628 3.27 -13.76 -11.12
C LEU A 628 2.63 -15.13 -10.84
N ALA A 629 1.67 -15.55 -11.66
CA ALA A 629 1.15 -16.92 -11.67
C ALA A 629 1.59 -17.62 -12.96
N PHE A 630 1.97 -18.89 -12.90
CA PHE A 630 2.59 -19.59 -14.03
C PHE A 630 2.26 -21.09 -14.09
N ARG A 631 2.46 -21.68 -15.27
CA ARG A 631 2.21 -23.09 -15.60
C ARG A 631 3.49 -23.88 -15.73
#